data_AF-A0A6A7A844-F1
#
_entry.id   AF-A0A6A7A844-F1
#
_cell.length_a   1.000
_cell.length_b   1.000
_cell.length_c   1.000
_cell.angle_alpha   90.00
_cell.angle_beta   90.00
_cell.angle_gamma   90.00
#
_symmetry.space_group_name_H-M   'P 1'
#
loop_
_entity.id
_entity.type
_entity.pdbx_description
1 polymer ?
#
loop_
_entity_poly.entity_id
_entity_poly.type
_entity_poly.pdbx_seq_one_letter_code
_entity_poly.pdbx_strand_id
1 'polypeptide(L)'
;WHSTACFHKDIMEQFLTEVNFDWYLDESHTELVPLETARTGEHDILYPRHDYHILHCLYQSRKFHMAVIEHRQIDEDVFSYSHTLHCTKMSMQWPREIMYGKNTTTTSCSGVVHCIKPFL
;
A
#
# COMPACT_ATOMS: atom_id res chain seq x y z
N TRP A 1 -4.24 5.45 -1.72
CA TRP A 1 -4.47 6.90 -1.88
C TRP A 1 -4.45 7.57 -0.53
N HIS A 2 -4.04 8.83 -0.43
CA HIS A 2 -3.71 9.45 0.86
C HIS A 2 -4.25 10.87 0.98
N SER A 3 -4.68 11.25 2.19
CA SER A 3 -4.99 12.65 2.51
C SER A 3 -3.72 13.49 2.53
N THR A 4 -3.80 14.70 1.98
CA THR A 4 -2.67 15.63 1.86
C THR A 4 -2.05 16.00 3.21
N ALA A 5 -2.83 15.99 4.30
CA ALA A 5 -2.36 16.37 5.63
C ALA A 5 -1.42 15.35 6.30
N CYS A 6 -1.55 14.06 5.98
CA CYS A 6 -0.71 12.98 6.49
C CYS A 6 0.09 12.27 5.40
N PHE A 7 0.06 12.77 4.16
CA PHE A 7 0.83 12.21 3.07
C PHE A 7 2.32 12.50 3.23
N HIS A 8 3.13 11.44 3.24
CA HIS A 8 4.58 11.51 3.34
C HIS A 8 5.23 11.35 1.97
N LYS A 9 5.26 12.43 1.19
CA LYS A 9 5.73 12.43 -0.20
C LYS A 9 7.10 11.77 -0.36
N ASP A 10 8.10 12.20 0.40
CA ASP A 10 9.49 11.73 0.20
C ASP A 10 9.65 10.21 0.36
N ILE A 11 8.92 9.63 1.33
CA ILE A 11 8.92 8.17 1.56
C ILE A 11 8.21 7.45 0.42
N MET A 12 7.11 7.99 -0.10
CA MET A 12 6.46 7.44 -1.29
C MET A 12 7.37 7.49 -2.52
N GLU A 13 7.96 8.64 -2.82
CA GLU A 13 8.84 8.80 -3.99
C GLU A 13 10.05 7.87 -3.88
N GLN A 14 10.66 7.75 -2.70
CA GLN A 14 11.75 6.79 -2.47
C GLN A 14 11.28 5.37 -2.76
N PHE A 15 10.13 4.95 -2.21
CA PHE A 15 9.59 3.61 -2.43
C PHE A 15 9.37 3.34 -3.92
N LEU A 16 8.82 4.29 -4.68
CA LEU A 16 8.60 4.15 -6.13
C LEU A 16 9.90 4.05 -6.95
N THR A 17 11.06 4.37 -6.38
CA THR A 17 12.36 4.08 -7.03
C THR A 17 12.86 2.66 -6.77
N GLU A 18 12.38 2.01 -5.70
CA GLU A 18 12.76 0.66 -5.30
C GLU A 18 11.88 -0.42 -5.95
N VAL A 19 10.64 -0.06 -6.32
CA VAL A 19 9.65 -1.00 -6.85
C VAL A 19 8.92 -0.41 -8.05
N ASN A 20 8.56 -1.25 -9.01
CA ASN A 20 7.70 -0.88 -10.13
C ASN A 20 6.49 -1.82 -10.15
N PHE A 21 5.30 -1.28 -9.94
CA PHE A 21 4.05 -2.06 -9.94
C PHE A 21 3.26 -1.81 -11.20
N ASP A 22 2.79 -2.91 -11.78
CA ASP A 22 1.74 -2.88 -12.78
C ASP A 22 0.37 -2.87 -12.09
N TRP A 23 -0.50 -1.99 -12.58
CA TRP A 23 -1.87 -1.83 -12.11
C TRP A 23 -2.82 -2.28 -13.21
N TYR A 24 -3.94 -2.90 -12.83
CA TYR A 24 -4.90 -3.45 -13.79
C TYR A 24 -6.33 -3.11 -13.41
N LEU A 25 -7.21 -2.94 -14.41
CA LEU A 25 -8.65 -2.73 -14.21
C LEU A 25 -9.42 -4.03 -13.95
N ASP A 26 -8.81 -5.17 -14.24
CA ASP A 26 -9.43 -6.49 -14.16
C ASP A 26 -8.58 -7.51 -13.38
N GLU A 27 -9.25 -8.47 -12.75
CA GLU A 27 -8.62 -9.56 -12.00
C GLU A 27 -7.74 -10.47 -12.87
N SER A 28 -8.01 -10.53 -14.19
CA SER A 28 -7.23 -11.31 -15.15
C SER A 28 -5.95 -10.62 -15.62
N HIS A 29 -5.66 -9.41 -15.12
CA HIS A 29 -4.46 -8.63 -15.44
C HIS A 29 -4.29 -8.37 -16.95
N THR A 30 -5.38 -8.04 -17.66
CA THR A 30 -5.38 -7.81 -19.12
C THR A 30 -5.43 -6.34 -19.51
N GLU A 31 -5.97 -5.47 -18.66
CA GLU A 31 -6.15 -4.05 -18.90
C GLU A 31 -5.22 -3.22 -18.01
N LEU A 32 -4.04 -2.89 -18.54
CA LEU A 32 -3.00 -2.15 -17.82
C LEU A 32 -3.40 -0.68 -17.58
N VAL A 33 -3.17 -0.19 -16.37
CA VAL A 33 -3.34 1.21 -15.97
C VAL A 33 -1.97 1.86 -15.77
N PRO A 34 -1.67 2.98 -16.46
CA PRO A 34 -0.43 3.72 -16.23
C PRO A 34 -0.31 4.18 -14.77
N LEU A 35 0.89 4.14 -14.19
CA LEU A 35 1.13 4.56 -12.80
C LEU A 35 0.67 6.00 -12.53
N GLU A 36 0.81 6.90 -13.51
CA GLU A 36 0.34 8.29 -13.43
C GLU A 36 -1.17 8.39 -13.21
N THR A 37 -1.94 7.46 -13.78
CA THR A 37 -3.39 7.35 -13.59
C THR A 37 -3.71 6.59 -12.31
N ALA A 38 -3.01 5.49 -12.03
CA ALA A 38 -3.25 4.69 -10.81
C ALA A 38 -3.08 5.54 -9.54
N ARG A 39 -2.11 6.45 -9.50
CA ARG A 39 -1.84 7.30 -8.33
C ARG A 39 -2.90 8.39 -8.07
N THR A 40 -3.76 8.72 -9.05
CA THR A 40 -4.76 9.81 -8.88
C THR A 40 -5.87 9.42 -7.90
N GLY A 41 -6.27 8.15 -7.91
CA GLY A 41 -7.36 7.64 -7.07
C GLY A 41 -8.72 7.77 -7.70
N GLU A 42 -8.75 7.99 -9.01
CA GLU A 42 -9.97 8.06 -9.80
C GLU A 42 -10.58 6.67 -10.07
N HIS A 43 -9.84 5.58 -9.85
CA HIS A 43 -10.34 4.21 -9.92
C HIS A 43 -10.73 3.71 -8.53
N ASP A 44 -11.97 3.21 -8.40
CA ASP A 44 -12.47 2.64 -7.14
C ASP A 44 -11.65 1.42 -6.68
N ILE A 45 -11.31 0.55 -7.63
CA ILE A 45 -10.55 -0.67 -7.38
C ILE A 45 -9.54 -0.86 -8.52
N LEU A 46 -8.31 -1.22 -8.14
CA LEU A 46 -7.29 -1.72 -9.05
C LEU A 46 -6.82 -3.10 -8.58
N TYR A 47 -6.36 -3.92 -9.54
CA TYR A 47 -5.99 -5.32 -9.33
C TYR A 47 -4.49 -5.53 -9.59
N PRO A 48 -3.58 -5.04 -8.74
CA PRO A 48 -2.17 -5.33 -8.92
C PRO A 48 -1.86 -6.82 -8.69
N ARG A 49 -0.64 -7.22 -9.04
CA ARG A 49 -0.16 -8.60 -8.79
C ARG A 49 0.12 -8.84 -7.30
N HIS A 50 0.26 -10.11 -6.92
CA HIS A 50 0.40 -10.50 -5.51
C HIS A 50 1.57 -9.81 -4.78
N ASP A 51 2.71 -9.66 -5.46
CA ASP A 51 3.92 -9.03 -4.94
C ASP A 51 3.69 -7.59 -4.46
N TYR A 52 2.75 -6.88 -5.08
CA TYR A 52 2.28 -5.57 -4.60
C TYR A 52 1.87 -5.62 -3.13
N HIS A 53 1.08 -6.60 -2.72
CA HIS A 53 0.55 -6.65 -1.37
C HIS A 53 1.69 -6.69 -0.35
N ILE A 54 2.71 -7.51 -0.61
CA ILE A 54 3.85 -7.67 0.30
C ILE A 54 4.71 -6.42 0.37
N LEU A 55 5.04 -5.85 -0.79
CA LEU A 55 5.89 -4.67 -0.86
C LEU A 55 5.17 -3.43 -0.30
N HIS A 56 3.86 -3.30 -0.54
CA HIS A 56 2.99 -2.32 0.09
C HIS A 56 3.00 -2.44 1.62
N CYS A 57 2.83 -3.65 2.18
CA CYS A 57 2.88 -3.87 3.62
C CYS A 57 4.21 -3.38 4.26
N LEU A 58 5.34 -3.67 3.61
CA LEU A 58 6.66 -3.21 4.07
C LEU A 58 6.78 -1.68 3.99
N TYR A 59 6.22 -1.07 2.94
CA TYR A 59 6.15 0.38 2.79
C TYR A 59 5.31 1.05 3.88
N GLN A 60 4.13 0.52 4.21
CA GLN A 60 3.28 1.04 5.29
C GLN A 60 4.02 1.02 6.64
N SER A 61 4.85 0.00 6.88
CA SER A 61 5.71 -0.07 8.07
C SER A 61 6.76 1.04 8.12
N ARG A 62 7.39 1.37 6.99
CA ARG A 62 8.33 2.52 6.89
C ARG A 62 7.63 3.84 7.15
N LYS A 63 6.45 4.06 6.55
CA LYS A 63 5.65 5.27 6.80
C LYS A 63 5.30 5.44 8.27
N PHE A 64 4.84 4.38 8.92
CA PHE A 64 4.54 4.41 10.35
C PHE A 64 5.77 4.81 11.17
N HIS A 65 6.90 4.15 10.93
CA HIS A 65 8.15 4.42 11.63
C HIS A 65 8.59 5.88 11.48
N MET A 66 8.56 6.42 10.26
CA MET A 66 8.94 7.82 10.01
C MET A 66 7.97 8.80 10.66
N ALA A 67 6.66 8.54 10.61
CA ALA A 67 5.69 9.43 11.24
C ALA A 67 5.85 9.49 12.76
N VAL A 68 6.29 8.40 13.40
CA VAL A 68 6.65 8.38 14.82
C VAL A 68 7.89 9.24 15.10
N ILE A 69 8.97 9.07 14.33
CA ILE A 69 10.22 9.85 14.49
C ILE A 69 9.98 11.35 14.27
N GLU A 70 9.18 11.70 13.26
CA GLU A 70 8.94 13.09 12.86
C GLU A 70 7.76 13.74 13.61
N HIS A 71 7.10 13.01 14.52
CA HIS A 71 5.87 13.45 15.20
C HIS A 71 4.78 13.95 14.24
N ARG A 72 4.58 13.26 13.11
CA ARG A 72 3.61 13.63 12.07
C ARG A 72 2.25 12.99 12.32
N GLN A 73 1.25 13.53 11.62
CA GLN A 73 -0.05 12.86 11.51
C GLN A 73 0.10 11.54 10.76
N ILE A 74 -0.63 10.53 11.19
CA ILE A 74 -0.61 9.19 10.61
C ILE A 74 -1.94 8.94 9.93
N ASP A 75 -1.94 8.40 8.72
CA ASP A 75 -3.18 7.99 8.09
C ASP A 75 -3.84 6.82 8.84
N GLU A 76 -5.16 6.79 8.90
CA GLU A 76 -5.91 5.83 9.72
C GLU A 76 -5.64 4.37 9.36
N ASP A 77 -5.35 4.12 8.08
CA ASP A 77 -5.02 2.81 7.55
C ASP A 77 -3.66 2.33 8.08
N VAL A 78 -2.63 3.19 8.06
CA VAL A 78 -1.32 2.92 8.67
C VAL A 78 -1.40 2.82 10.20
N PHE A 79 -2.24 3.62 10.85
CA PHE A 79 -2.38 3.59 12.32
C PHE A 79 -3.17 2.37 12.82
N SER A 80 -3.92 1.71 11.94
CA SER A 80 -4.76 0.57 12.31
C SER A 80 -3.95 -0.66 12.71
N TYR A 81 -4.16 -1.14 13.94
CA TYR A 81 -3.54 -2.38 14.40
C TYR A 81 -4.04 -3.61 13.62
N SER A 82 -5.31 -3.63 13.19
CA SER A 82 -5.82 -4.72 12.37
C SER A 82 -5.12 -4.78 11.02
N HIS A 83 -4.80 -3.62 10.44
CA HIS A 83 -4.01 -3.58 9.21
C HIS A 83 -2.58 -4.08 9.46
N THR A 84 -1.94 -3.67 10.55
CA THR A 84 -0.60 -4.19 10.94
C THR A 84 -0.59 -5.72 11.08
N LEU A 85 -1.62 -6.29 11.71
CA LEU A 85 -1.77 -7.75 11.86
C LEU A 85 -1.94 -8.45 10.51
N HIS A 86 -2.74 -7.88 9.62
CA HIS A 86 -2.93 -8.39 8.25
C HIS A 86 -1.60 -8.40 7.49
N CYS A 87 -0.92 -7.26 7.45
CA CYS A 87 0.39 -7.08 6.83
C CYS A 87 1.41 -8.12 7.32
N THR A 88 1.49 -8.29 8.65
CA THR A 88 2.44 -9.22 9.26
C THR A 88 2.18 -10.66 8.83
N LYS A 89 0.90 -11.08 8.78
CA LYS A 89 0.53 -12.44 8.32
C LYS A 89 0.90 -12.65 6.86
N MET A 90 0.60 -11.67 5.99
CA MET A 90 0.93 -11.73 4.57
C MET A 90 2.44 -11.86 4.34
N SER A 91 3.24 -10.99 4.99
CA SER A 91 4.70 -11.05 4.88
C SER A 91 5.28 -12.39 5.38
N MET A 92 4.71 -12.97 6.43
CA MET A 92 5.12 -14.29 6.94
C MET A 92 4.66 -15.48 6.07
N GLN A 93 3.67 -15.27 5.19
CA GLN A 93 3.19 -16.29 4.26
C GLN A 93 3.89 -16.23 2.90
N TRP A 94 4.41 -15.06 2.52
CA TRP A 94 5.04 -14.83 1.22
C TRP A 94 6.08 -15.88 0.77
N PRO A 95 7.03 -16.33 1.63
CA PRO A 95 7.98 -17.37 1.22
C PRO A 95 7.31 -18.71 0.87
N ARG A 96 6.15 -19.01 1.50
CA ARG A 96 5.37 -20.21 1.22
C ARG A 96 4.56 -20.04 -0.07
N GLU A 97 3.95 -18.89 -0.31
CA GLU A 97 3.17 -18.68 -1.54
C GLU A 97 4.04 -18.70 -2.80
N ILE A 98 5.25 -18.10 -2.74
CA ILE A 98 6.27 -18.23 -3.78
C ILE A 98 6.66 -19.71 -3.98
N MET A 99 6.94 -20.43 -2.89
CA MET A 99 7.36 -21.84 -2.94
C MET A 99 6.28 -22.76 -3.55
N TYR A 100 5.00 -22.42 -3.39
CA TYR A 100 3.87 -23.22 -3.86
C TYR A 100 3.15 -22.63 -5.09
N GLY A 101 3.71 -21.60 -5.73
CA GLY A 101 3.19 -21.03 -6.98
C GLY A 101 1.77 -20.47 -6.88
N LYS A 102 1.35 -20.03 -5.68
CA LYS A 102 0.03 -19.42 -5.51
C LYS A 102 0.06 -17.98 -6.01
N ASN A 103 -0.59 -17.73 -7.14
CA ASN A 103 -0.79 -16.38 -7.66
C ASN A 103 -2.14 -15.88 -7.13
N THR A 104 -2.15 -15.22 -5.98
CA THR A 104 -3.39 -14.63 -5.43
C THR A 104 -3.52 -13.20 -5.93
N THR A 105 -4.62 -12.91 -6.63
CA THR A 105 -4.94 -11.53 -7.00
C THR A 105 -5.23 -10.73 -5.74
N THR A 106 -4.72 -9.50 -5.70
CA THR A 106 -5.01 -8.56 -4.61
C THR A 106 -5.71 -7.34 -5.18
N THR A 107 -6.42 -6.63 -4.32
CA THR A 107 -7.08 -5.37 -4.67
C THR A 107 -6.42 -4.21 -3.95
N SER A 108 -6.50 -3.03 -4.58
CA SER A 108 -6.19 -1.74 -3.98
C SER A 108 -7.40 -0.84 -4.17
N CYS A 109 -8.01 -0.41 -3.07
CA CYS A 109 -9.25 0.37 -3.08
C CYS A 109 -8.97 1.85 -2.88
N SER A 110 -9.59 2.72 -3.68
CA SER A 110 -9.59 4.15 -3.42
C SER A 110 -10.64 4.50 -2.36
N GLY A 111 -10.41 5.59 -1.65
CA GLY A 111 -11.26 5.98 -0.53
C GLY A 111 -10.78 7.25 0.15
N VAL A 112 -11.67 7.84 0.94
CA VAL A 112 -11.32 8.95 1.82
C VAL A 112 -10.52 8.36 2.98
N VAL A 113 -9.27 8.78 3.11
CA VAL A 113 -8.39 8.36 4.20
C VAL A 113 -8.25 9.50 5.19
N HIS A 114 -8.60 9.26 6.45
CA HIS A 114 -8.50 10.26 7.51
C HIS A 114 -7.10 10.30 8.15
N CYS A 115 -6.71 11.47 8.65
CA CYS A 115 -5.44 11.65 9.36
C CYS A 115 -5.67 11.70 10.88
N ILE A 116 -4.87 10.94 11.61
CA ILE A 116 -4.88 10.82 13.06
C ILE A 116 -3.70 11.62 13.64
N LYS A 117 -3.92 12.26 14.80
CA LYS A 117 -2.89 12.97 15.57
C LYS A 117 -2.57 12.18 16.84
N PRO A 118 -1.70 11.15 16.77
CA PRO A 118 -1.51 10.22 17.88
C PRO A 118 -0.73 10.81 19.07
N PHE A 119 -0.14 11.99 18.91
CA PHE A 119 0.77 12.62 19.89
C PHE A 119 0.21 13.93 20.48
N LEU A 120 -1.08 14.21 20.32
CA LEU A 120 -1.77 15.37 20.90
C LEU A 120 -2.78 14.95 21.97
#